data_AF-A0A8T0KAZ6-F1
#
_entry.id   AF-A0A8T0KAZ6-F1
#
_cell.length_a   1.000
_cell.length_b   1.000
_cell.length_c   1.000
_cell.angle_alpha   90.00
_cell.angle_beta   90.00
_cell.angle_gamma   90.00
#
_symmetry.space_group_name_H-M   'P 1'
#
loop_
_entity.id
_entity.type
_entity.pdbx_description
1 polymer ?
#
loop_
_entity_poly.entity_id
_entity_poly.type
_entity_poly.pdbx_seq_one_letter_code
_entity_poly.pdbx_strand_id
1 'polypeptide(L)'
;MEEYLQYMKTLRSQMNGTCESEFIQCYFIHLFILIELKMETEIELDVEDEAAKISVEEEMQLTNVRTLESDIESAKSGITQLKEDTEKMRAAKGEICSKILEKQKRIASLEFDTIKLSQTLELIQQERVGLSSKLSEKRAYYSKVAEDMNAKLQKQQVDFHYYYSLLFLGDLWRGSVARTNLINELDSAKARLEEILTLKAKVLTENTKIKLAIEDVKCRENEFKPELKAAGLTALEEEYKALLLDKAGETEYLQSLENQVEKLKEIRHVVKCACGEEYNVALNK
;
A
#
# COMPACT_ATOMS: atom_id res chain seq x y z
N MET A 1 4.68 16.62 -100.04
CA MET A 1 5.02 17.92 -100.67
C MET A 1 5.82 17.75 -101.96
N GLU A 2 6.83 16.87 -101.99
CA GLU A 2 7.65 16.62 -103.20
C GLU A 2 6.85 16.04 -104.38
N GLU A 3 5.95 15.09 -104.15
CA GLU A 3 5.07 14.53 -105.20
C GLU A 3 4.13 15.57 -105.81
N TYR A 4 3.59 16.48 -104.99
CA TYR A 4 2.76 17.59 -105.44
C TYR A 4 3.54 18.60 -106.28
N LEU A 5 4.79 18.90 -105.90
CA LEU A 5 5.69 19.75 -106.67
C LEU A 5 6.00 19.15 -108.05
N GLN A 6 6.14 17.83 -108.12
CA GLN A 6 6.38 17.07 -109.35
C GLN A 6 5.15 17.11 -110.28
N TYR A 7 3.95 16.95 -109.72
CA TYR A 7 2.68 17.02 -110.43
C TYR A 7 2.45 18.41 -111.06
N MET A 8 2.69 19.49 -110.30
CA MET A 8 2.52 20.86 -110.81
C MET A 8 3.56 21.23 -111.87
N LYS A 9 4.79 20.69 -111.80
CA LYS A 9 5.81 20.85 -112.86
C LYS A 9 5.40 20.17 -114.16
N THR A 10 4.70 19.04 -114.08
CA THR A 10 4.22 18.27 -115.23
C THR A 10 3.03 18.95 -115.90
N LEU A 11 2.09 19.51 -115.12
CA LEU A 11 0.99 20.31 -115.67
C LEU A 11 1.46 21.59 -116.36
N ARG A 12 2.49 22.26 -115.81
CA ARG A 12 3.10 23.46 -116.41
C ARG A 12 3.72 23.19 -117.78
N SER A 13 4.31 22.01 -118.00
CA SER A 13 4.96 21.67 -119.28
C SER A 13 3.96 21.32 -120.39
N GLN A 14 2.67 21.12 -120.06
CA GLN A 14 1.61 20.75 -121.00
C GLN A 14 0.76 21.94 -121.49
N MET A 15 1.04 23.17 -121.02
CA MET A 15 0.25 24.37 -121.33
C MET A 15 0.91 25.24 -122.41
N ASN A 16 0.17 25.55 -123.48
CA ASN A 16 0.57 26.52 -124.52
C ASN A 16 0.36 27.97 -124.02
N GLY A 17 1.27 28.88 -124.40
CA GLY A 17 1.50 30.22 -123.83
C GLY A 17 0.36 31.26 -123.84
N THR A 18 -0.90 30.86 -124.06
CA THR A 18 -2.09 31.74 -123.95
C THR A 18 -2.87 31.58 -122.65
N CYS A 19 -2.50 30.65 -121.76
CA CYS A 19 -3.24 30.31 -120.53
C CYS A 19 -2.37 30.36 -119.24
N GLU A 20 -1.18 30.99 -119.31
CA GLU A 20 -0.25 31.11 -118.18
C GLU A 20 -0.84 31.85 -116.97
N SER A 21 -1.69 32.86 -117.19
CA SER A 21 -2.33 33.61 -116.10
C SER A 21 -3.28 32.75 -115.28
N GLU A 22 -4.04 31.86 -115.92
CA GLU A 22 -4.99 30.95 -115.24
C GLU A 22 -4.25 29.86 -114.47
N PHE A 23 -3.12 29.35 -114.99
CA PHE A 23 -2.27 28.41 -114.28
C PHE A 23 -1.63 29.01 -113.03
N ILE A 24 -1.13 30.25 -113.12
CA ILE A 24 -0.57 30.97 -111.97
C ILE A 24 -1.66 31.17 -110.92
N GLN A 25 -2.85 31.59 -111.32
CA GLN A 25 -3.98 31.78 -110.41
C GLN A 25 -4.40 30.47 -109.74
N CYS A 26 -4.49 29.37 -110.48
CA CYS A 26 -4.82 28.05 -109.96
C CYS A 26 -3.72 27.53 -109.01
N TYR A 27 -2.44 27.76 -109.34
CA TYR A 27 -1.31 27.42 -108.48
C TYR A 27 -1.34 28.19 -107.16
N PHE A 28 -1.65 29.49 -107.19
CA PHE A 28 -1.78 30.30 -105.98
C PHE A 28 -2.95 29.85 -105.11
N ILE A 29 -4.11 29.55 -105.69
CA ILE A 29 -5.27 29.04 -104.95
C ILE A 29 -4.94 27.70 -104.29
N HIS A 30 -4.31 26.78 -105.01
CA HIS A 30 -4.01 25.45 -104.50
C HIS A 30 -2.88 25.47 -103.46
N LEU A 31 -1.91 26.37 -103.61
CA LEU A 31 -0.88 26.64 -102.59
C LEU A 31 -1.49 27.26 -101.33
N PHE A 32 -2.44 28.17 -101.47
CA PHE A 32 -3.16 28.79 -100.35
C PHE A 32 -3.96 27.73 -99.56
N ILE A 33 -4.71 26.88 -100.25
CA ILE A 33 -5.45 25.76 -99.64
C ILE A 33 -4.51 24.77 -98.92
N LEU A 34 -3.34 24.46 -99.51
CA LEU A 34 -2.35 23.59 -98.86
C LEU A 34 -1.73 24.21 -97.61
N ILE A 35 -1.55 25.53 -97.58
CA ILE A 35 -1.05 26.25 -96.41
C ILE A 35 -2.12 26.26 -95.31
N GLU A 36 -3.39 26.52 -95.65
CA GLU A 36 -4.52 26.46 -94.71
C GLU A 36 -4.68 25.06 -94.11
N LEU A 37 -4.74 24.01 -94.95
CA LEU A 37 -4.85 22.63 -94.48
C LEU A 37 -3.67 22.22 -93.58
N LYS A 38 -2.46 22.66 -93.91
CA LYS A 38 -1.28 22.36 -93.08
C LYS A 38 -1.35 23.08 -91.73
N MET A 39 -1.74 24.36 -91.72
CA MET A 39 -1.97 25.10 -90.48
C MET A 39 -3.08 24.46 -89.62
N GLU A 40 -4.19 24.05 -90.22
CA GLU A 40 -5.29 23.36 -89.50
C GLU A 40 -4.81 22.06 -88.86
N THR A 41 -4.08 21.21 -89.60
CA THR A 41 -3.57 19.96 -89.04
C THR A 41 -2.52 20.16 -87.94
N GLU A 42 -1.72 21.22 -88.02
CA GLU A 42 -0.70 21.53 -86.99
C GLU A 42 -1.36 22.07 -85.72
N ILE A 43 -2.42 22.88 -85.85
CA ILE A 43 -3.26 23.32 -84.73
C ILE A 43 -4.03 22.15 -84.10
N GLU A 44 -4.58 21.25 -84.91
CA GLU A 44 -5.33 20.08 -84.41
C GLU A 44 -4.43 19.15 -83.59
N LEU A 45 -3.19 18.92 -84.06
CA LEU A 45 -2.20 18.09 -83.39
C LEU A 45 -1.70 18.72 -82.07
N ASP A 46 -1.49 20.05 -82.04
CA ASP A 46 -1.13 20.79 -80.81
C ASP A 46 -2.26 20.74 -79.75
N VAL A 47 -3.53 20.82 -80.19
CA VAL A 47 -4.69 20.73 -79.29
C VAL A 47 -4.85 19.31 -78.72
N GLU A 48 -4.58 18.29 -79.53
CA GLU A 48 -4.68 16.89 -79.12
C GLU A 48 -3.58 16.51 -78.11
N ASP A 49 -2.34 16.99 -78.31
CA ASP A 49 -1.24 16.82 -77.36
C ASP A 49 -1.51 17.50 -76.00
N GLU A 50 -2.03 18.73 -76.02
CA GLU A 50 -2.39 19.43 -74.78
C GLU A 50 -3.59 18.76 -74.09
N ALA A 51 -4.57 18.26 -74.84
CA ALA A 51 -5.69 17.48 -74.28
C ALA A 51 -5.21 16.17 -73.62
N ALA A 52 -4.28 15.45 -74.24
CA ALA A 52 -3.68 14.24 -73.68
C ALA A 52 -2.93 14.53 -72.37
N LYS A 53 -2.16 15.62 -72.34
CA LYS A 53 -1.44 16.08 -71.15
C LYS A 53 -2.39 16.47 -70.01
N ILE A 54 -3.45 17.21 -70.31
CA ILE A 54 -4.50 17.56 -69.33
C ILE A 54 -5.15 16.28 -68.77
N SER A 55 -5.49 15.32 -69.63
CA SER A 55 -6.12 14.05 -69.20
C SER A 55 -5.22 13.24 -68.25
N VAL A 56 -3.91 13.18 -68.49
CA VAL A 56 -2.96 12.51 -67.60
C VAL A 56 -2.87 13.21 -66.25
N GLU A 57 -2.81 14.54 -66.24
CA GLU A 57 -2.78 15.34 -65.01
C GLU A 57 -4.08 15.16 -64.19
N GLU A 58 -5.24 15.13 -64.86
CA GLU A 58 -6.53 14.88 -64.21
C GLU A 58 -6.59 13.49 -63.57
N GLU A 59 -6.20 12.43 -64.27
CA GLU A 59 -6.17 11.06 -63.71
C GLU A 59 -5.18 10.94 -62.54
N MET A 60 -4.03 11.62 -62.61
CA MET A 60 -3.07 11.68 -61.51
C MET A 60 -3.69 12.38 -60.29
N GLN A 61 -4.33 13.53 -60.47
CA GLN A 61 -5.01 14.26 -59.40
C GLN A 61 -6.13 13.42 -58.80
N LEU A 62 -6.91 12.73 -59.64
CA LEU A 62 -8.04 11.91 -59.21
C LEU A 62 -7.57 10.69 -58.40
N THR A 63 -6.45 10.09 -58.76
CA THR A 63 -5.80 9.02 -57.97
C THR A 63 -5.29 9.53 -56.62
N ASN A 64 -4.69 10.72 -56.59
CA ASN A 64 -4.25 11.35 -55.34
C ASN A 64 -5.43 11.65 -54.41
N VAL A 65 -6.55 12.17 -54.94
CA VAL A 65 -7.78 12.42 -54.18
C VAL A 65 -8.31 11.12 -53.57
N ARG A 66 -8.45 10.05 -54.37
CA ARG A 66 -8.92 8.74 -53.88
C ARG A 66 -8.02 8.19 -52.76
N THR A 67 -6.71 8.38 -52.87
CA THR A 67 -5.75 7.94 -51.84
C THR A 67 -5.95 8.72 -50.54
N LEU A 68 -6.08 10.05 -50.62
CA LEU A 68 -6.34 10.91 -49.46
C LEU A 68 -7.70 10.61 -48.82
N GLU A 69 -8.74 10.30 -49.61
CA GLU A 69 -10.04 9.88 -49.10
C GLU A 69 -9.94 8.60 -48.26
N SER A 70 -9.20 7.60 -48.75
CA SER A 70 -8.93 6.36 -48.02
C SER A 70 -8.18 6.63 -46.70
N ASP A 71 -7.15 7.49 -46.73
CA ASP A 71 -6.39 7.86 -45.54
C ASP A 71 -7.26 8.61 -44.52
N ILE A 72 -8.15 9.50 -44.98
CA ILE A 72 -9.11 10.21 -44.12
C ILE A 72 -10.07 9.24 -43.44
N GLU A 73 -10.60 8.25 -44.17
CA GLU A 73 -11.49 7.23 -43.58
C GLU A 73 -10.74 6.35 -42.57
N SER A 74 -9.49 5.97 -42.86
CA SER A 74 -8.62 5.29 -41.90
C SER A 74 -8.41 6.12 -40.64
N ALA A 75 -8.07 7.41 -40.78
CA ALA A 75 -7.89 8.33 -39.65
C ALA A 75 -9.18 8.50 -38.82
N LYS A 76 -10.36 8.60 -39.47
CA LYS A 76 -11.66 8.65 -38.78
C LYS A 76 -11.93 7.39 -37.96
N SER A 77 -11.62 6.22 -38.51
CA SER A 77 -11.76 4.95 -37.79
C SER A 77 -10.84 4.92 -36.56
N GLY A 78 -9.59 5.36 -36.71
CA GLY A 78 -8.62 5.46 -35.61
C GLY A 78 -9.05 6.43 -34.52
N ILE A 79 -9.61 7.59 -34.87
CA ILE A 79 -10.16 8.57 -33.91
C ILE A 79 -11.33 7.97 -33.13
N THR A 80 -12.19 7.19 -33.80
CA THR A 80 -13.35 6.55 -33.15
C THR A 80 -12.90 5.50 -32.14
N GLN A 81 -11.95 4.64 -32.52
CA GLN A 81 -11.35 3.66 -31.62
C GLN A 81 -10.66 4.31 -30.41
N LEU A 82 -9.87 5.36 -30.64
CA LEU A 82 -9.17 6.08 -29.58
C LEU A 82 -10.14 6.75 -28.60
N LYS A 83 -11.28 7.24 -29.09
CA LYS A 83 -12.35 7.78 -28.24
C LYS A 83 -12.95 6.68 -27.35
N GLU A 84 -13.25 5.51 -27.90
CA GLU A 84 -13.77 4.38 -27.11
C GLU A 84 -12.78 3.91 -26.04
N ASP A 85 -11.50 3.81 -26.37
CA ASP A 85 -10.47 3.38 -25.43
C ASP A 85 -10.24 4.42 -24.33
N THR A 86 -10.35 5.71 -24.66
CA THR A 86 -10.34 6.80 -23.67
C THR A 86 -11.53 6.71 -22.72
N GLU A 87 -12.72 6.36 -23.21
CA GLU A 87 -13.94 6.16 -22.41
C GLU A 87 -13.78 4.97 -21.44
N LYS A 88 -13.28 3.83 -21.95
CA LYS A 88 -12.97 2.64 -21.14
C LYS A 88 -11.94 2.94 -20.06
N MET A 89 -10.88 3.66 -20.42
CA MET A 89 -9.85 4.07 -19.48
C MET A 89 -10.40 5.02 -18.41
N ARG A 90 -11.29 5.96 -18.79
CA ARG A 90 -11.96 6.86 -17.84
C ARG A 90 -12.83 6.08 -16.85
N ALA A 91 -13.57 5.08 -17.32
CA ALA A 91 -14.39 4.21 -16.47
C ALA A 91 -13.54 3.41 -15.49
N ALA A 92 -12.48 2.74 -15.97
CA ALA A 92 -11.54 1.99 -15.12
C ALA A 92 -10.86 2.88 -14.07
N LYS A 93 -10.45 4.10 -14.45
CA LYS A 93 -9.92 5.10 -13.52
C LYS A 93 -10.93 5.46 -12.42
N GLY A 94 -12.20 5.65 -12.79
CA GLY A 94 -13.27 5.93 -11.83
C GLY A 94 -13.47 4.82 -10.81
N GLU A 95 -13.42 3.55 -11.25
CA GLU A 95 -13.51 2.39 -10.36
C GLU A 95 -12.31 2.32 -9.40
N ILE A 96 -11.09 2.52 -9.91
CA ILE A 96 -9.86 2.54 -9.10
C ILE A 96 -9.93 3.66 -8.05
N CYS A 97 -10.33 4.87 -8.43
CA CYS A 97 -10.49 5.99 -7.49
C CYS A 97 -11.52 5.68 -6.40
N SER A 98 -12.61 4.99 -6.73
CA SER A 98 -13.63 4.57 -5.77
C SER A 98 -13.06 3.58 -4.75
N LYS A 99 -12.31 2.57 -5.21
CA LYS A 99 -11.63 1.59 -4.35
C LYS A 99 -10.58 2.24 -3.45
N ILE A 100 -9.81 3.21 -3.96
CA ILE A 100 -8.82 3.96 -3.18
C ILE A 100 -9.51 4.72 -2.05
N LEU A 101 -10.60 5.43 -2.36
CA LEU A 101 -11.34 6.20 -1.37
C LEU A 101 -11.93 5.31 -0.27
N GLU A 102 -12.46 4.14 -0.63
CA GLU A 102 -12.97 3.16 0.33
C GLU A 102 -11.86 2.65 1.27
N LYS A 103 -10.68 2.31 0.71
CA LYS A 103 -9.52 1.90 1.50
C LYS A 103 -9.04 3.01 2.43
N GLN A 104 -8.99 4.26 1.98
CA GLN A 104 -8.62 5.41 2.81
C GLN A 104 -9.57 5.58 4.00
N LYS A 105 -10.89 5.42 3.80
CA LYS A 105 -11.87 5.47 4.91
C LYS A 105 -11.65 4.35 5.92
N ARG A 106 -11.34 3.13 5.45
CA ARG A 106 -11.04 2.00 6.32
C ARG A 106 -9.77 2.22 7.13
N ILE A 107 -8.72 2.78 6.52
CA ILE A 107 -7.46 3.13 7.21
C ILE A 107 -7.75 4.12 8.34
N ALA A 108 -8.45 5.22 8.06
CA ALA A 108 -8.77 6.23 9.07
C ALA A 108 -9.56 5.64 10.26
N SER A 109 -10.48 4.69 10.00
CA SER A 109 -11.20 3.98 11.06
C SER A 109 -10.27 3.12 11.92
N LEU A 110 -9.35 2.38 11.29
CA LEU A 110 -8.40 1.52 12.00
C LEU A 110 -7.37 2.31 12.80
N GLU A 111 -6.93 3.46 12.30
CA GLU A 111 -6.05 4.38 13.03
C GLU A 111 -6.73 4.90 14.30
N PHE A 112 -8.01 5.27 14.20
CA PHE A 112 -8.80 5.68 15.36
C PHE A 112 -8.92 4.57 16.41
N ASP A 113 -9.25 3.35 15.99
CA ASP A 113 -9.35 2.20 16.88
C ASP A 113 -8.01 1.86 17.54
N THR A 114 -6.90 1.98 16.79
CA THR A 114 -5.54 1.77 17.29
C THR A 114 -5.20 2.75 18.40
N ILE A 115 -5.50 4.05 18.21
CA ILE A 115 -5.27 5.08 19.24
C ILE A 115 -6.08 4.74 20.50
N LYS A 116 -7.35 4.38 20.34
CA LYS A 116 -8.24 4.02 21.47
C LYS A 116 -7.74 2.79 22.24
N LEU A 117 -7.26 1.77 21.51
CA LEU A 117 -6.68 0.57 22.11
C LEU A 117 -5.39 0.88 22.86
N SER A 118 -4.51 1.71 22.28
CA SER A 118 -3.26 2.16 22.94
C SER A 118 -3.55 2.85 24.27
N GLN A 119 -4.50 3.81 24.27
CA GLN A 119 -4.92 4.50 25.49
C GLN A 119 -5.48 3.53 26.55
N THR A 120 -6.28 2.56 26.13
CA THR A 120 -6.85 1.55 27.04
C THR A 120 -5.74 0.67 27.64
N LEU A 121 -4.74 0.30 26.84
CA LEU A 121 -3.61 -0.51 27.29
C LEU A 121 -2.73 0.24 28.31
N GLU A 122 -2.50 1.53 28.10
CA GLU A 122 -1.79 2.39 29.07
C GLU A 122 -2.49 2.43 30.43
N LEU A 123 -3.82 2.58 30.43
CA LEU A 123 -4.62 2.57 31.66
C LEU A 123 -4.54 1.23 32.40
N ILE A 124 -4.70 0.11 31.68
CA ILE A 124 -4.57 -1.24 32.26
C ILE A 124 -3.16 -1.44 32.85
N GLN A 125 -2.13 -0.99 32.13
CA GLN A 125 -0.75 -1.10 32.60
C GLN A 125 -0.51 -0.29 33.87
N GLN A 126 -1.08 0.91 33.97
CA GLN A 126 -1.03 1.74 35.17
C GLN A 126 -1.74 1.08 36.36
N GLU A 127 -2.96 0.55 36.17
CA GLU A 127 -3.70 -0.16 37.21
C GLU A 127 -2.95 -1.40 37.70
N ARG A 128 -2.35 -2.17 36.78
CA ARG A 128 -1.54 -3.35 37.11
C ARG A 128 -0.37 -2.99 38.03
N VAL A 129 0.36 -1.92 37.71
CA VAL A 129 1.48 -1.43 38.54
C VAL A 129 0.97 -1.00 39.93
N GLY A 130 -0.14 -0.26 39.98
CA GLY A 130 -0.75 0.17 41.24
C GLY A 130 -1.19 -1.00 42.13
N LEU A 131 -1.84 -2.02 41.55
CA LEU A 131 -2.24 -3.22 42.28
C LEU A 131 -1.03 -4.04 42.74
N SER A 132 0.02 -4.13 41.92
CA SER A 132 1.26 -4.81 42.29
C SER A 132 1.94 -4.18 43.51
N SER A 133 1.98 -2.84 43.58
CA SER A 133 2.51 -2.14 44.77
C SER A 133 1.71 -2.47 46.02
N LYS A 134 0.38 -2.35 45.95
CA LYS A 134 -0.53 -2.66 47.08
C LYS A 134 -0.40 -4.11 47.56
N LEU A 135 -0.20 -5.04 46.64
CA LEU A 135 0.01 -6.45 46.96
C LEU A 135 1.35 -6.66 47.70
N SER A 136 2.42 -5.99 47.24
CA SER A 136 3.74 -6.05 47.87
C SER A 136 3.69 -5.50 49.31
N GLU A 137 3.03 -4.35 49.51
CA GLU A 137 2.82 -3.75 50.83
C GLU A 137 2.07 -4.70 51.77
N LYS A 138 0.98 -5.33 51.29
CA LYS A 138 0.24 -6.33 52.09
C LYS A 138 1.10 -7.54 52.44
N ARG A 139 1.91 -8.06 51.50
CA ARG A 139 2.83 -9.18 51.77
C ARG A 139 3.86 -8.83 52.83
N ALA A 140 4.47 -7.65 52.74
CA ALA A 140 5.42 -7.16 53.73
C ALA A 140 4.78 -7.03 55.13
N TYR A 141 3.55 -6.50 55.20
CA TYR A 141 2.79 -6.41 56.44
C TYR A 141 2.57 -7.79 57.08
N TYR A 142 2.06 -8.77 56.32
CA TYR A 142 1.80 -10.10 56.86
C TYR A 142 3.09 -10.85 57.25
N SER A 143 4.18 -10.66 56.51
CA SER A 143 5.50 -11.22 56.88
C SER A 143 5.94 -10.71 58.26
N LYS A 144 5.84 -9.40 58.49
CA LYS A 144 6.19 -8.79 59.77
C LYS A 144 5.31 -9.30 60.92
N VAL A 145 4.01 -9.46 60.67
CA VAL A 145 3.08 -10.03 61.68
C VAL A 145 3.46 -11.48 62.01
N ALA A 146 3.80 -12.29 61.01
CA ALA A 146 4.22 -13.67 61.21
C ALA A 146 5.55 -13.76 62.00
N GLU A 147 6.52 -12.90 61.69
CA GLU A 147 7.79 -12.80 62.41
C GLU A 147 7.59 -12.43 63.89
N ASP A 148 6.75 -11.42 64.18
CA ASP A 148 6.42 -11.01 65.55
C ASP A 148 5.74 -12.12 66.36
N MET A 149 4.79 -12.83 65.74
CA MET A 149 4.14 -13.99 66.37
C MET A 149 5.13 -15.11 66.67
N ASN A 150 6.03 -15.40 65.74
CA ASN A 150 7.03 -16.46 65.90
C ASN A 150 8.05 -16.11 67.00
N ALA A 151 8.50 -14.84 67.06
CA ALA A 151 9.39 -14.35 68.11
C ALA A 151 8.74 -14.47 69.51
N LYS A 152 7.45 -14.11 69.63
CA LYS A 152 6.69 -14.26 70.88
C LYS A 152 6.58 -15.73 71.31
N LEU A 153 6.32 -16.63 70.36
CA LEU A 153 6.21 -18.06 70.64
C LEU A 153 7.55 -18.67 71.10
N GLN A 154 8.65 -18.35 70.42
CA GLN A 154 9.99 -18.80 70.81
C GLN A 154 10.35 -18.32 72.22
N LYS A 155 10.05 -17.07 72.55
CA LYS A 155 10.27 -16.53 73.90
C LYS A 155 9.50 -17.34 74.95
N GLN A 156 8.21 -17.60 74.72
CA GLN A 156 7.40 -18.42 75.62
C GLN A 156 7.99 -19.83 75.82
N GLN A 157 8.53 -20.44 74.75
CA GLN A 157 9.13 -21.77 74.82
C GLN A 157 10.42 -21.79 75.66
N VAL A 158 11.27 -20.76 75.52
CA VAL A 158 12.49 -20.58 76.34
C VAL A 158 12.14 -20.34 77.81
N ASP A 159 11.18 -19.45 78.07
CA ASP A 159 10.73 -19.13 79.43
C ASP A 159 10.20 -20.39 80.14
N PHE A 160 9.44 -21.24 79.43
CA PHE A 160 8.94 -22.51 79.95
C PHE A 160 10.07 -23.49 80.27
N HIS A 161 11.07 -23.60 79.39
CA HIS A 161 12.23 -24.48 79.62
C HIS A 161 13.06 -24.04 80.83
N TYR A 162 13.27 -22.72 81.00
CA TYR A 162 13.99 -22.16 82.15
C TYR A 162 13.27 -22.45 83.47
N TYR A 163 11.94 -22.27 83.50
CA TYR A 163 11.13 -22.53 84.68
C TYR A 163 11.12 -24.02 85.09
N TYR A 164 10.99 -24.93 84.12
CA TYR A 164 11.06 -26.38 84.38
C TYR A 164 12.44 -26.83 84.88
N SER A 165 13.51 -26.20 84.39
CA SER A 165 14.88 -26.51 84.81
C SER A 165 15.17 -26.09 86.26
N LEU A 166 14.61 -24.95 86.70
CA LEU A 166 14.74 -24.44 88.08
C LEU A 166 13.96 -25.28 89.10
N LEU A 167 12.79 -25.80 88.71
CA LEU A 167 11.96 -26.64 89.56
C LEU A 167 12.61 -27.99 89.89
N PHE A 168 13.43 -28.55 88.99
CA PHE A 168 14.08 -29.86 89.17
C PHE A 168 15.20 -29.87 90.23
N LEU A 169 15.65 -28.70 90.71
CA LEU A 169 16.77 -28.54 91.65
C LEU A 169 16.36 -28.33 93.13
N GLY A 170 15.07 -28.37 93.48
CA GLY A 170 14.63 -28.04 94.85
C GLY A 170 13.38 -28.76 95.32
N ASP A 171 13.48 -30.04 95.68
CA ASP A 171 12.34 -30.81 96.21
C ASP A 171 12.62 -31.42 97.59
N LEU A 172 11.83 -30.99 98.61
CA LEU A 172 11.18 -31.94 99.54
C LEU A 172 9.95 -31.41 100.32
N TRP A 173 9.52 -30.15 100.22
CA TRP A 173 8.33 -29.68 100.99
C TRP A 173 7.33 -28.75 100.23
N ARG A 174 7.44 -28.62 98.89
CA ARG A 174 6.55 -27.80 98.03
C ARG A 174 5.56 -28.63 97.18
N GLY A 175 5.42 -29.93 97.45
CA GLY A 175 4.72 -30.88 96.57
C GLY A 175 3.18 -30.84 96.58
N SER A 176 2.54 -30.03 97.43
CA SER A 176 1.06 -29.96 97.52
C SER A 176 0.47 -28.78 96.74
N VAL A 177 1.06 -27.58 96.83
CA VAL A 177 0.56 -26.39 96.11
C VAL A 177 0.91 -26.44 94.62
N ALA A 178 2.11 -26.91 94.29
CA ALA A 178 2.52 -27.12 92.90
C ALA A 178 1.60 -28.10 92.16
N ARG A 179 1.11 -29.13 92.87
CA ARG A 179 0.20 -30.13 92.31
C ARG A 179 -1.15 -29.52 91.92
N THR A 180 -1.72 -28.66 92.76
CA THR A 180 -3.00 -28.00 92.50
C THR A 180 -2.90 -26.99 91.35
N ASN A 181 -1.81 -26.24 91.25
CA ASN A 181 -1.60 -25.31 90.14
C ASN A 181 -1.39 -26.05 88.81
N LEU A 182 -0.65 -27.16 88.81
CA LEU A 182 -0.48 -28.00 87.62
C LEU A 182 -1.80 -28.60 87.13
N ILE A 183 -2.71 -28.96 88.04
CA ILE A 183 -4.06 -29.43 87.66
C ILE A 183 -4.84 -28.31 86.94
N ASN A 184 -4.81 -27.08 87.48
CA ASN A 184 -5.49 -25.94 86.85
C ASN A 184 -4.88 -25.56 85.50
N GLU A 185 -3.55 -25.60 85.37
CA GLU A 185 -2.86 -25.36 84.09
C GLU A 185 -3.15 -26.48 83.08
N LEU A 186 -3.22 -27.73 83.53
CA LEU A 186 -3.60 -28.86 82.71
C LEU A 186 -5.04 -28.72 82.19
N ASP A 187 -5.97 -28.29 83.04
CA ASP A 187 -7.36 -28.10 82.63
C ASP A 187 -7.53 -26.87 81.70
N SER A 188 -6.75 -25.80 81.90
CA SER A 188 -6.66 -24.69 80.95
C SER A 188 -6.06 -25.13 79.60
N ALA A 189 -5.00 -25.94 79.61
CA ALA A 189 -4.39 -26.47 78.40
C ALA A 189 -5.34 -27.42 77.64
N LYS A 190 -6.11 -28.23 78.35
CA LYS A 190 -7.18 -29.04 77.75
C LYS A 190 -8.25 -28.18 77.08
N ALA A 191 -8.70 -27.10 77.74
CA ALA A 191 -9.67 -26.18 77.15
C ALA A 191 -9.13 -25.52 75.87
N ARG A 192 -7.87 -25.07 75.87
CA ARG A 192 -7.22 -24.51 74.68
C ARG A 192 -7.05 -25.54 73.56
N LEU A 193 -6.79 -26.81 73.91
CA LEU A 193 -6.71 -27.89 72.93
C LEU A 193 -8.07 -28.13 72.25
N GLU A 194 -9.17 -28.13 73.01
CA GLU A 194 -10.52 -28.27 72.45
C GLU A 194 -10.90 -27.11 71.52
N GLU A 195 -10.48 -25.88 71.86
CA GLU A 195 -10.66 -24.72 70.99
C GLU A 195 -9.87 -24.88 69.68
N ILE A 196 -8.62 -25.35 69.75
CA ILE A 196 -7.79 -25.63 68.57
C ILE A 196 -8.41 -26.73 67.71
N LEU A 197 -8.94 -27.80 68.30
CA LEU A 197 -9.62 -28.87 67.58
C LEU A 197 -10.87 -28.36 66.86
N THR A 198 -11.63 -27.48 67.51
CA THR A 198 -12.80 -26.82 66.92
C THR A 198 -12.42 -25.92 65.75
N LEU A 199 -11.37 -25.11 65.88
CA LEU A 199 -10.85 -24.27 64.78
C LEU A 199 -10.32 -25.10 63.62
N LYS A 200 -9.62 -26.20 63.91
CA LYS A 200 -9.12 -27.15 62.90
C LYS A 200 -10.27 -27.73 62.07
N ALA A 201 -11.39 -28.09 62.70
CA ALA A 201 -12.57 -28.60 62.00
C ALA A 201 -13.20 -27.54 61.07
N LYS A 202 -13.25 -26.27 61.50
CA LYS A 202 -13.73 -25.15 60.67
C LYS A 202 -12.84 -24.94 59.44
N VAL A 203 -11.53 -24.85 59.64
CA VAL A 203 -10.55 -24.69 58.54
C VAL A 203 -10.61 -25.85 57.55
N LEU A 204 -10.76 -27.09 58.03
CA LEU A 204 -10.91 -28.26 57.15
C LEU A 204 -12.17 -28.14 56.26
N THR A 205 -13.27 -27.66 56.84
CA THR A 205 -14.54 -27.45 56.12
C THR A 205 -14.40 -26.35 55.07
N GLU A 206 -13.75 -25.22 55.41
CA GLU A 206 -13.47 -24.14 54.46
C GLU A 206 -12.55 -24.57 53.32
N ASN A 207 -11.47 -25.30 53.63
CA ASN A 207 -10.58 -25.87 52.61
C ASN A 207 -11.32 -26.79 51.63
N THR A 208 -12.29 -27.56 52.12
CA THR A 208 -13.12 -28.43 51.27
C THR A 208 -14.00 -27.60 50.32
N LYS A 209 -14.59 -26.50 50.81
CA LYS A 209 -15.38 -25.56 49.98
C LYS A 209 -14.51 -24.88 48.91
N ILE A 210 -13.32 -24.42 49.29
CA ILE A 210 -12.37 -23.80 48.36
C ILE A 210 -11.97 -24.80 47.27
N LYS A 211 -11.68 -26.05 47.66
CA LYS A 211 -11.34 -27.11 46.70
C LYS A 211 -12.46 -27.33 45.68
N LEU A 212 -13.72 -27.39 46.12
CA LEU A 212 -14.88 -27.51 45.22
C LEU A 212 -15.01 -26.30 44.28
N ALA A 213 -14.79 -25.08 44.78
CA ALA A 213 -14.83 -23.87 43.95
C ALA A 213 -13.70 -23.85 42.89
N ILE A 214 -12.51 -24.34 43.22
CA ILE A 214 -11.40 -24.48 42.26
C ILE A 214 -11.76 -25.49 41.17
N GLU A 215 -12.33 -26.64 41.54
CA GLU A 215 -12.76 -27.67 40.58
C GLU A 215 -13.82 -27.12 39.61
N ASP A 216 -14.80 -26.37 40.11
CA ASP A 216 -15.85 -25.71 39.31
C ASP A 216 -15.29 -24.67 38.33
N VAL A 217 -14.34 -23.82 38.76
CA VAL A 217 -13.65 -22.88 37.87
C VAL A 217 -12.88 -23.63 36.77
N LYS A 218 -12.22 -24.74 37.12
CA LYS A 218 -11.48 -25.57 36.17
C LYS A 218 -12.39 -26.25 35.15
N CYS A 219 -13.58 -26.69 35.54
CA CYS A 219 -14.59 -27.20 34.62
C CYS A 219 -15.05 -26.12 33.64
N ARG A 220 -15.39 -24.92 34.12
CA ARG A 220 -15.74 -23.77 33.25
C ARG A 220 -14.63 -23.37 32.30
N GLU A 221 -13.37 -23.46 32.73
CA GLU A 221 -12.22 -23.20 31.86
C GLU A 221 -12.16 -24.14 30.64
N ASN A 222 -12.62 -25.38 30.80
CA ASN A 222 -12.67 -26.41 29.75
C ASN A 222 -13.93 -26.32 28.87
N GLU A 223 -14.96 -25.60 29.31
CA GLU A 223 -16.16 -25.33 28.49
C GLU A 223 -15.89 -24.28 27.39
N PHE A 224 -14.80 -23.52 27.49
CA PHE A 224 -14.32 -22.68 26.40
C PHE A 224 -13.70 -23.53 25.30
N LYS A 225 -14.17 -23.35 24.06
CA LYS A 225 -13.68 -24.09 22.87
C LYS A 225 -12.14 -24.10 22.80
N PRO A 226 -11.48 -25.28 22.79
CA PRO A 226 -10.02 -25.39 22.68
C PRO A 226 -9.48 -24.74 21.39
N GLU A 227 -10.28 -24.74 20.32
CA GLU A 227 -9.92 -24.16 19.02
C GLU A 227 -9.73 -22.64 19.10
N LEU A 228 -10.46 -21.96 20.00
CA LEU A 228 -10.40 -20.51 20.21
C LEU A 228 -9.14 -20.09 20.98
N LYS A 229 -8.61 -20.96 21.86
CA LYS A 229 -7.38 -20.70 22.63
C LYS A 229 -6.12 -20.86 21.77
N ALA A 230 -6.06 -21.89 20.92
CA ALA A 230 -4.87 -22.19 20.14
C ALA A 230 -4.77 -21.34 18.87
N ALA A 231 -5.84 -21.24 18.07
CA ALA A 231 -5.79 -20.56 16.78
C ALA A 231 -5.67 -19.04 16.90
N GLY A 232 -6.23 -18.43 17.96
CA GLY A 232 -6.15 -16.99 18.18
C GLY A 232 -4.76 -16.53 18.60
N LEU A 233 -4.06 -17.31 19.43
CA LEU A 233 -2.70 -16.98 19.87
C LEU A 233 -1.69 -17.13 18.73
N THR A 234 -1.77 -18.21 17.95
CA THR A 234 -0.83 -18.42 16.84
C THR A 234 -1.04 -17.41 15.71
N ALA A 235 -2.29 -17.12 15.33
CA ALA A 235 -2.58 -16.13 14.29
C ALA A 235 -2.13 -14.72 14.70
N LEU A 236 -2.34 -14.36 15.97
CA LEU A 236 -1.88 -13.06 16.49
C LEU A 236 -0.35 -12.96 16.55
N GLU A 237 0.33 -14.06 16.89
CA GLU A 237 1.79 -14.10 16.89
C GLU A 237 2.38 -14.00 15.48
N GLU A 238 1.73 -14.58 14.49
CA GLU A 238 2.10 -14.46 13.06
C GLU A 238 1.90 -13.04 12.53
N GLU A 239 0.76 -12.40 12.82
CA GLU A 239 0.51 -11.00 12.44
C GLU A 239 1.51 -10.04 13.10
N TYR A 240 1.85 -10.27 14.37
CA TYR A 240 2.87 -9.49 15.07
C TYR A 240 4.25 -9.60 14.41
N LYS A 241 4.65 -10.79 13.97
CA LYS A 241 5.92 -11.00 13.26
C LYS A 241 5.93 -10.34 11.88
N ALA A 242 4.82 -10.38 11.14
CA ALA A 242 4.68 -9.69 9.86
C ALA A 242 4.82 -8.17 10.00
N LEU A 243 4.15 -7.58 10.99
CA LEU A 243 4.27 -6.15 11.29
C LEU A 243 5.70 -5.70 11.65
N LEU A 244 6.45 -6.54 12.37
CA LEU A 244 7.86 -6.26 12.68
C LEU A 244 8.75 -6.24 11.43
N LEU A 245 8.49 -7.12 10.46
CA LEU A 245 9.22 -7.16 9.19
C LEU A 245 8.91 -5.94 8.32
N ASP A 246 7.62 -5.57 8.21
CA ASP A 246 7.21 -4.38 7.47
C ASP A 246 7.85 -3.11 8.05
N LYS A 247 7.87 -2.99 9.38
CA LYS A 247 8.55 -1.88 10.08
C LYS A 247 10.05 -1.81 9.75
N ALA A 248 10.73 -2.95 9.65
CA ALA A 248 12.14 -2.98 9.27
C ALA A 248 12.34 -2.45 7.83
N GLY A 249 11.51 -2.91 6.89
CA GLY A 249 11.54 -2.44 5.50
C GLY A 249 11.24 -0.95 5.35
N GLU A 250 10.27 -0.42 6.10
CA GLU A 250 9.99 1.02 6.14
C GLU A 250 11.18 1.83 6.67
N THR A 251 11.88 1.31 7.68
CA THR A 251 13.05 1.97 8.26
C THR A 251 14.22 2.02 7.26
N GLU A 252 14.45 0.93 6.53
CA GLU A 252 15.47 0.86 5.47
C GLU A 252 15.15 1.81 4.30
N TYR A 253 13.88 1.91 3.92
CA TYR A 253 13.44 2.82 2.87
C TYR A 253 13.62 4.29 3.28
N LEU A 254 13.25 4.66 4.52
CA LEU A 254 13.48 5.99 5.07
C LEU A 254 14.97 6.34 5.09
N GLN A 255 15.81 5.41 5.54
CA GLN A 255 17.26 5.62 5.57
C GLN A 255 17.86 5.77 4.15
N SER A 256 17.32 5.06 3.16
CA SER A 256 17.68 5.24 1.75
C SER A 256 17.31 6.63 1.22
N LEU A 257 16.11 7.12 1.57
CA LEU A 257 15.67 8.48 1.23
C LEU A 257 16.56 9.54 1.89
N GLU A 258 16.87 9.40 3.17
CA GLU A 258 17.80 10.30 3.88
C GLU A 258 19.17 10.35 3.19
N ASN A 259 19.70 9.19 2.79
CA ASN A 259 20.96 9.11 2.05
C ASN A 259 20.88 9.79 0.67
N GLN A 260 19.74 9.68 -0.03
CA GLN A 260 19.54 10.38 -1.30
C GLN A 260 19.44 11.90 -1.11
N VAL A 261 18.72 12.33 -0.07
CA VAL A 261 18.62 13.76 0.30
C VAL A 261 20.00 14.32 0.64
N GLU A 262 20.84 13.58 1.35
CA GLU A 262 22.19 14.03 1.68
C GLU A 262 23.07 14.21 0.42
N LYS A 263 22.99 13.28 -0.55
CA LYS A 263 23.66 13.43 -1.84
C LYS A 263 23.20 14.67 -2.62
N LEU A 264 21.91 15.01 -2.54
CA LEU A 264 21.38 16.23 -3.18
C LEU A 264 21.90 17.51 -2.52
N LYS A 265 22.19 17.49 -1.20
CA LYS A 265 22.81 18.63 -0.50
C LYS A 265 24.26 18.87 -0.91
N GLU A 266 24.98 17.84 -1.33
CA GLU A 266 26.37 17.98 -1.79
C GLU A 266 26.49 18.62 -3.18
N ILE A 267 25.40 18.69 -3.95
CA ILE A 267 25.38 19.32 -5.27
C ILE A 267 25.40 20.84 -5.09
N ARG A 268 26.54 21.45 -5.43
CA ARG A 268 26.70 22.91 -5.55
C ARG A 268 26.86 23.28 -7.01
N HIS A 269 26.04 24.21 -7.49
CA HIS A 269 26.10 24.68 -8.87
C HIS A 269 26.38 26.18 -8.92
N VAL A 270 27.42 26.54 -9.68
CA VAL A 270 27.79 27.95 -9.90
C VAL A 270 27.06 28.44 -11.13
N VAL A 271 26.16 29.40 -10.95
CA VAL A 271 25.41 30.03 -12.04
C VAL A 271 26.03 31.39 -12.35
N LYS A 272 26.36 31.62 -13.62
CA LYS A 272 26.85 32.90 -14.13
C LYS A 272 25.70 33.79 -14.56
N CYS A 273 25.60 34.96 -13.96
CA CYS A 273 24.69 36.01 -14.40
C CYS A 273 25.20 36.64 -15.70
N ALA A 274 24.27 37.11 -16.53
CA ALA A 274 24.59 37.89 -17.74
C ALA A 274 25.40 39.18 -17.44
N CYS A 275 25.39 39.62 -16.17
CA CYS A 275 26.19 40.71 -15.63
C CYS A 275 27.65 40.35 -15.31
N GLY A 276 28.05 39.07 -15.45
CA GLY A 276 29.41 38.59 -15.18
C GLY A 276 29.65 38.11 -13.75
N GLU A 277 28.69 38.29 -12.83
CA GLU A 277 28.79 37.78 -11.46
C GLU A 277 28.47 36.28 -11.38
N GLU A 278 29.23 35.56 -10.56
CA GLU A 278 29.06 34.12 -10.27
C GLU A 278 28.32 33.93 -8.94
N TYR A 279 27.23 33.18 -8.95
CA TYR A 279 26.45 32.86 -7.76
C TYR A 279 26.49 31.36 -7.48
N ASN A 280 26.87 31.00 -6.25
CA ASN A 280 26.80 29.61 -5.78
C ASN A 280 25.37 29.30 -5.33
N VAL A 281 24.66 28.47 -6.08
CA VAL A 281 23.36 27.95 -5.72
C VAL A 281 23.56 26.63 -4.98
N ALA A 282 23.12 26.60 -3.72
CA ALA A 282 23.08 25.41 -2.88
C ALA A 282 21.67 25.26 -2.29
N LEU A 283 21.24 24.02 -2.07
CA LEU A 283 20.01 23.73 -1.33
C LEU A 283 20.26 24.05 0.15
N ASN A 284 19.68 25.15 0.64
CA ASN A 284 19.78 25.54 2.05
C ASN A 284 18.88 24.66 2.93
N LYS A 285 19.28 24.54 4.21
CA LYS A 285 18.57 23.83 5.28
C LYS A 285 17.10 24.19 5.40
#